data_AF-A0A2P5VMI8-F1
#
_entry.id   AF-A0A2P5VMI8-F1
#
_cell.length_a   1.000
_cell.length_b   1.000
_cell.length_c   1.000
_cell.angle_alpha   90.00
_cell.angle_beta   90.00
_cell.angle_gamma   90.00
#
_symmetry.space_group_name_H-M   'P 1'
#
loop_
_entity.id
_entity.type
_entity.pdbx_description
1 polymer ?
#
loop_
_entity_poly.entity_id
_entity_poly.type
_entity_poly.pdbx_seq_one_letter_code
_entity_poly.pdbx_strand_id
1 'polypeptide(L)' 'GKKAQAVAAVPDELVDDIALVGPKDRIKQRLAAWDDSAVTSLLVWPKTNEDLYTFAELVLD' A
#
# COMPACT_ATOMS: atom_id res chain seq x y z
N GLY A 1 19.49 18.11 5.69
CA GLY A 1 18.08 18.40 6.04
C GLY A 1 17.62 17.57 7.23
N LYS A 2 16.46 17.88 7.82
CA LYS A 2 15.93 17.25 9.05
C LYS A 2 15.03 16.03 8.77
N LYS A 3 15.57 14.97 8.14
CA LYS A 3 14.78 13.81 7.65
C LYS A 3 14.00 13.08 8.75
N ALA A 4 14.62 12.80 9.90
CA ALA A 4 13.97 12.06 10.98
C ALA A 4 12.75 12.80 11.56
N GLN A 5 12.86 14.13 11.74
CA GLN A 5 11.75 14.96 12.20
C GLN A 5 10.59 14.98 11.19
N ALA A 6 10.90 14.98 9.90
CA ALA A 6 9.89 14.93 8.85
C ALA A 6 9.13 13.59 8.86
N VAL A 7 9.84 12.46 9.02
CA VAL A 7 9.21 11.13 9.12
C VAL A 7 8.29 11.06 10.34
N ALA A 8 8.75 11.51 11.51
CA ALA A 8 7.94 11.49 12.74
C ALA A 8 6.72 12.41 12.70
N ALA A 9 6.68 13.38 11.78
CA ALA A 9 5.56 14.29 11.61
C ALA A 9 4.47 13.75 10.67
N VAL A 10 4.73 12.65 9.95
CA VAL A 10 3.75 12.00 9.08
C VAL A 10 2.86 11.10 9.95
N PRO A 11 1.54 11.34 10.02
CA PRO A 11 0.63 10.45 10.74
C PRO A 11 0.46 9.11 10.02
N ASP A 12 0.30 8.02 10.78
CA ASP A 12 0.04 6.69 10.20
C ASP A 12 -1.27 6.67 9.40
N GLU A 13 -2.30 7.40 9.84
CA GLU A 13 -3.58 7.54 9.13
C GLU A 13 -3.38 8.13 7.72
N LEU A 14 -2.47 9.09 7.57
CA LEU A 14 -2.16 9.66 6.26
C LEU A 14 -1.51 8.61 5.35
N VAL A 15 -0.60 7.79 5.89
CA VAL A 15 0.03 6.70 5.11
C VAL A 15 -1.03 5.72 4.63
N ASP A 16 -1.99 5.43 5.48
CA ASP A 16 -3.10 4.52 5.22
C ASP A 16 -4.06 5.02 4.13
N ASP A 17 -4.29 6.33 4.07
CA ASP A 17 -5.15 6.96 3.06
C ASP A 17 -4.48 7.03 1.69
N ILE A 18 -3.15 7.07 1.61
CA ILE A 18 -2.41 7.30 0.35
C ILE A 18 -1.61 6.09 -0.14
N ALA A 19 -1.44 5.05 0.68
CA ALA A 19 -0.65 3.88 0.32
C ALA A 19 -1.12 2.60 1.02
N LEU A 20 -0.95 1.48 0.31
CA LEU A 20 -1.13 0.13 0.84
C LEU A 20 0.23 -0.45 1.22
N VAL A 21 0.59 -0.34 2.50
CA VAL A 21 1.89 -0.78 3.03
C VAL A 21 1.71 -1.67 4.25
N GLY A 22 2.53 -2.72 4.34
CA GLY A 22 2.59 -3.62 5.49
C GLY A 22 2.57 -5.10 5.10
N PRO A 23 2.31 -5.99 6.07
CA PRO A 23 2.12 -7.41 5.81
C PRO A 23 0.97 -7.68 4.83
N LYS A 24 1.04 -8.81 4.13
CA LYS A 24 0.06 -9.21 3.10
C LYS A 24 -1.39 -9.17 3.60
N ASP A 25 -1.67 -9.71 4.78
CA ASP A 25 -3.03 -9.75 5.35
C ASP A 25 -3.60 -8.34 5.60
N ARG A 26 -2.75 -7.40 6.03
CA ARG A 26 -3.14 -6.00 6.24
C ARG A 26 -3.53 -5.34 4.92
N ILE A 27 -2.72 -5.55 3.88
CA ILE A 27 -3.00 -5.02 2.54
C ILE A 27 -4.33 -5.59 2.03
N LYS A 28 -4.54 -6.91 2.16
CA LYS A 28 -5.78 -7.58 1.75
C LYS A 28 -7.03 -7.00 2.42
N GLN A 29 -6.98 -6.74 3.73
CA GLN A 29 -8.10 -6.15 4.47
C GLN A 29 -8.43 -4.72 4.01
N ARG A 30 -7.44 -3.97 3.54
CA ARG A 30 -7.62 -2.56 3.14
C ARG A 30 -7.96 -2.38 1.66
N LEU A 31 -7.66 -3.37 0.81
CA LEU A 31 -7.95 -3.32 -0.62
C LEU A 31 -9.43 -3.04 -0.93
N ALA A 32 -10.36 -3.59 -0.15
CA ALA A 32 -11.80 -3.37 -0.34
C ALA A 32 -12.19 -1.87 -0.32
N ALA A 33 -11.64 -1.10 0.62
CA ALA A 33 -11.92 0.34 0.69
C ALA A 33 -11.35 1.12 -0.51
N TRP A 34 -10.32 0.60 -1.16
CA TRP A 34 -9.74 1.20 -2.36
C TRP A 34 -10.52 0.83 -3.61
N ASP A 35 -11.08 -0.37 -3.66
CA ASP A 35 -11.99 -0.81 -4.74
C ASP A 35 -13.29 0.02 -4.74
N ASP A 36 -13.80 0.37 -3.56
CA ASP A 36 -14.94 1.27 -3.37
C ASP A 36 -14.61 2.76 -3.66
N SER A 37 -13.35 3.09 -3.93
CA SER A 37 -12.90 4.47 -4.16
C SER A 37 -12.96 4.86 -5.65
N ALA A 38 -12.71 6.14 -5.94
CA ALA A 38 -12.62 6.61 -7.33
C ALA A 38 -11.29 6.23 -8.04
N VAL A 39 -10.40 5.50 -7.37
CA VAL A 39 -9.09 5.11 -7.92
C VAL A 39 -9.28 4.04 -8.99
N THR A 40 -8.73 4.26 -10.18
CA THR A 40 -8.83 3.32 -11.31
C THR A 40 -7.59 2.45 -11.49
N SER A 41 -6.51 2.73 -10.76
CA SER A 41 -5.23 2.06 -10.95
C SER A 41 -4.37 2.13 -9.69
N LEU A 42 -3.66 1.06 -9.38
CA LEU A 42 -2.66 0.99 -8.31
C LEU A 42 -1.26 0.88 -8.91
N LEU A 43 -0.34 1.71 -8.42
CA LEU A 43 1.07 1.59 -8.74
C LEU A 43 1.73 0.62 -7.74
N VAL A 44 2.35 -0.45 -8.25
CA VAL A 44 3.09 -1.42 -7.44
C VAL A 44 4.60 -1.31 -7.69
N TRP A 45 5.41 -1.48 -6.65
CA TRP A 45 6.88 -1.45 -6.70
C TRP A 45 7.49 -2.76 -6.18
N PRO A 46 7.44 -3.84 -6.97
CA PRO A 46 8.13 -5.09 -6.66
C PRO A 46 9.65 -4.88 -6.63
N LYS A 47 10.32 -5.48 -5.65
CA LYS A 47 11.77 -5.57 -5.57
C LYS A 47 12.27 -6.93 -6.04
N THR A 48 11.40 -7.93 -6.02
CA THR A 48 11.68 -9.30 -6.45
C THR A 48 10.58 -9.85 -7.36
N ASN A 49 10.83 -10.98 -8.00
CA ASN A 49 9.80 -11.71 -8.75
C ASN A 49 8.73 -12.32 -7.82
N GLU A 50 9.07 -12.64 -6.57
CA GLU A 50 8.12 -13.15 -5.58
C GLU A 50 7.08 -12.10 -5.19
N ASP A 51 7.51 -10.83 -5.14
CA ASP A 51 6.61 -9.70 -4.91
C ASP A 51 5.56 -9.59 -6.03
N LEU A 52 5.94 -9.87 -7.28
CA LEU A 52 5.00 -9.85 -8.43
C LEU A 52 3.88 -10.88 -8.26
N TYR A 53 4.21 -12.11 -7.85
CA TYR A 53 3.21 -13.14 -7.58
C TYR A 53 2.32 -12.74 -6.39
N THR A 54 2.91 -12.14 -5.36
CA THR A 54 2.16 -11.62 -4.20
C THR A 54 1.16 -10.53 -4.61
N PHE A 55 1.58 -9.58 -5.44
CA PHE A 55 0.68 -8.54 -5.95
C PHE A 55 -0.43 -9.13 -6.81
N ALA A 56 -0.09 -10.07 -7.71
CA ALA A 56 -1.08 -10.72 -8.57
C ALA A 56 -2.16 -11.43 -7.75
N GLU A 57 -1.76 -12.23 -6.75
CA GLU A 57 -2.70 -12.90 -5.84
C GLU A 57 -3.58 -11.91 -5.05
N LEU A 58 -3.02 -10.75 -4.67
CA LEU A 58 -3.78 -9.76 -3.92
C LEU A 58 -4.84 -9.02 -4.76
N VAL A 59 -4.63 -8.85 -6.07
CA VAL A 59 -5.45 -7.95 -6.91
C VAL A 59 -6.23 -8.63 -8.04
N LEU A 60 -5.90 -9.88 -8.38
CA LEU A 60 -6.54 -10.61 -9.48
C LEU A 60 -7.42 -11.78 -9.03
N ASP A 61 -7.48 -12.05 -7.72
CA ASP A 61 -8.35 -13.06 -7.11
C ASP A 61 -9.81 -12.58 -7.01
#